data_AF-A0A7Y2IJJ2-F1
#
_entry.id   AF-A0A7Y2IJJ2-F1
#
_cell.length_a   1.000
_cell.length_b   1.000
_cell.length_c   1.000
_cell.angle_alpha   90.00
_cell.angle_beta   90.00
_cell.angle_gamma   90.00
#
_symmetry.space_group_name_H-M   'P 1'
#
loop_
_entity.id
_entity.type
_entity.pdbx_description
1 polymer ?
#
loop_
_entity_poly.entity_id
_entity_poly.type
_entity_poly.pdbx_seq_one_letter_code
_entity_poly.pdbx_strand_id
1 'polypeptide(L)'
;LTLTVPITLVEAAEGADIKVPTLTGEVKTLRIPPGTPTGRTFRIKGAGVKTKNATGNLLVTVELSVPTHLTAEQKKALAGLSDPNVRDHLFKNAQ
;
A
#
# COMPACT_ATOMS: atom_id res chain seq x y z
N LEU A 1 0.30 -17.23 -2.63
CA LEU A 1 0.08 -16.67 -1.29
C LEU A 1 -0.11 -15.18 -1.44
N THR A 2 -1.17 -14.64 -0.85
CA THR A 2 -1.53 -13.22 -0.93
C THR A 2 -1.64 -12.65 0.48
N LEU A 3 -1.23 -11.40 0.64
CA LEU A 3 -1.36 -10.65 1.89
C LEU A 3 -1.72 -9.21 1.57
N THR A 4 -2.66 -8.64 2.33
CA THR A 4 -2.92 -7.20 2.31
C THR A 4 -2.14 -6.56 3.46
N VAL A 5 -1.40 -5.49 3.16
CA VAL A 5 -0.58 -4.79 4.15
C VAL A 5 -1.05 -3.34 4.24
N PRO A 6 -1.48 -2.87 5.41
CA PRO A 6 -1.80 -1.47 5.60
C PRO A 6 -0.54 -0.63 5.54
N ILE A 7 -0.62 0.50 4.83
CA ILE A 7 0.45 1.50 4.74
C ILE A 7 -0.13 2.88 5.03
N THR A 8 0.70 3.78 5.53
CA THR A 8 0.32 5.17 5.76
C THR A 8 0.33 5.98 4.46
N LEU A 9 -0.38 7.12 4.46
CA LEU A 9 -0.33 8.08 3.35
C LEU A 9 1.11 8.56 3.07
N VAL A 10 1.91 8.76 4.12
CA VAL A 10 3.29 9.25 4.00
C VAL A 10 4.17 8.21 3.31
N GLU A 11 4.10 6.95 3.73
CA GLU A 11 4.85 5.86 3.09
C GLU A 11 4.45 5.66 1.62
N ALA A 12 3.17 5.84 1.29
CA ALA A 12 2.69 5.76 -0.08
C ALA A 12 3.19 6.94 -0.95
N ALA A 13 3.16 8.16 -0.39
CA ALA A 13 3.54 9.38 -1.09
C ALA A 13 5.06 9.48 -1.29
N GLU A 14 5.84 9.30 -0.23
CA GLU A 14 7.30 9.51 -0.22
C GLU A 14 8.10 8.23 -0.48
N GLY A 15 7.43 7.07 -0.46
CA GLY A 15 8.07 5.77 -0.51
C GLY A 15 8.61 5.33 0.84
N ALA A 16 8.77 4.02 1.02
CA ALA A 16 9.18 3.43 2.28
C ALA A 16 9.76 2.03 2.09
N ASP A 17 10.48 1.55 3.10
CA ASP A 17 10.85 0.15 3.24
C ASP A 17 10.07 -0.45 4.40
N ILE A 18 9.10 -1.32 4.09
CA ILE A 18 8.23 -1.93 5.09
C ILE A 18 8.60 -3.39 5.32
N LYS A 19 8.37 -3.88 6.53
CA LYS A 19 8.56 -5.30 6.89
C LYS A 19 7.27 -6.06 6.67
N VAL A 20 7.35 -7.17 5.94
CA VAL A 20 6.21 -8.01 5.61
C VAL A 20 6.47 -9.44 6.09
N PRO A 21 5.57 -10.03 6.89
CA PRO A 21 5.70 -11.43 7.32
C PRO A 21 5.40 -12.38 6.16
N THR A 22 6.11 -13.49 6.14
CA THR A 22 5.84 -14.62 5.23
C THR A 22 5.20 -15.77 6.01
N LEU A 23 4.64 -16.74 5.28
CA LEU A 23 4.03 -17.93 5.90
C LEU A 23 5.03 -18.77 6.71
N THR A 24 6.32 -18.71 6.40
CA THR A 24 7.37 -19.46 7.10
C THR A 24 7.88 -18.75 8.36
N GLY A 25 7.33 -17.58 8.69
CA GLY A 25 7.80 -16.74 9.80
C GLY A 25 9.00 -15.86 9.45
N GLU A 26 9.56 -15.97 8.23
CA GLU A 26 10.58 -15.03 7.77
C GLU A 26 9.95 -13.64 7.55
N VAL A 27 10.67 -12.59 7.94
CA VAL A 27 10.31 -11.21 7.64
C VAL A 27 11.09 -10.77 6.41
N LYS A 28 10.40 -10.27 5.39
CA LYS A 28 11.01 -9.69 4.18
C LYS A 28 10.80 -8.18 4.16
N THR A 29 11.79 -7.45 3.67
CA THR A 29 11.64 -6.02 3.38
C THR A 29 11.03 -5.85 2.00
N LEU A 30 9.95 -5.08 1.91
CA LEU A 30 9.33 -4.65 0.67
C LEU A 30 9.55 -3.15 0.50
N ARG A 31 10.21 -2.78 -0.61
CA ARG A 31 10.35 -1.39 -1.03
C ARG A 31 9.07 -0.91 -1.70
N ILE A 32 8.50 0.14 -1.16
CA ILE A 32 7.39 0.91 -1.72
C ILE A 32 7.98 2.12 -2.45
N PRO A 33 7.81 2.22 -3.77
CA PRO A 33 8.19 3.42 -4.51
C PRO A 33 7.33 4.64 -4.12
N PRO A 34 7.86 5.87 -4.19
CA PRO A 34 7.07 7.08 -4.02
C PRO A 34 5.88 7.14 -5.00
N GLY A 35 4.79 7.79 -4.58
CA GLY A 35 3.56 7.89 -5.36
C GLY A 35 2.86 6.55 -5.61
N THR A 36 2.97 5.59 -4.69
CA THR A 36 2.30 4.30 -4.83
C THR A 36 0.80 4.43 -4.53
N PRO A 37 -0.09 4.05 -5.47
CA PRO A 37 -1.53 4.08 -5.22
C PRO A 37 -1.95 2.93 -4.31
N THR A 38 -3.07 3.14 -3.59
CA THR A 38 -3.75 2.06 -2.86
C THR A 38 -4.18 0.94 -3.82
N GLY A 39 -4.20 -0.30 -3.34
CA GLY A 39 -4.55 -1.48 -4.13
C GLY A 39 -3.43 -2.00 -5.04
N ARG A 40 -2.27 -1.32 -5.10
CA ARG A 40 -1.12 -1.82 -5.86
C ARG A 40 -0.60 -3.13 -5.26
N THR A 41 -0.38 -4.14 -6.12
CA THR A 41 0.19 -5.43 -5.72
C THR A 41 1.66 -5.53 -6.11
N PHE A 42 2.51 -5.86 -5.13
CA PHE A 42 3.91 -6.18 -5.29
C PHE A 42 4.16 -7.68 -5.20
N ARG A 43 5.24 -8.15 -5.82
CA ARG A 43 5.61 -9.57 -5.83
C ARG A 43 6.96 -9.77 -5.16
N ILE A 44 6.97 -10.53 -4.07
CA ILE A 44 8.20 -10.98 -3.42
C ILE A 44 8.50 -12.41 -3.89
N LYS A 45 9.56 -12.54 -4.70
CA LYS A 45 9.95 -13.82 -5.30
C LYS A 45 10.43 -14.80 -4.22
N GLY A 46 9.97 -16.04 -4.27
CA GLY A 46 10.44 -17.10 -3.37
C GLY A 46 9.96 -16.97 -1.91
N ALA A 47 9.02 -16.06 -1.63
CA ALA A 47 8.42 -15.87 -0.31
C ALA A 47 7.03 -16.54 -0.16
N GLY A 48 6.63 -17.38 -1.11
CA GLY A 48 5.37 -18.12 -1.09
C GLY A 48 5.49 -19.51 -0.48
N VAL A 49 4.49 -20.35 -0.75
CA VAL A 49 4.42 -21.73 -0.25
C VAL A 49 5.56 -22.57 -0.84
N LYS A 50 6.29 -23.28 0.02
CA LYS A 50 7.33 -24.24 -0.38
C LYS A 50 6.70 -25.58 -0.71
N THR A 51 6.99 -26.09 -1.90
CA THR A 51 6.62 -27.44 -2.36
C THR A 51 7.87 -28.30 -2.52
N LYS A 52 7.72 -29.59 -2.87
CA LYS A 52 8.86 -30.48 -3.13
C LYS A 52 9.79 -29.97 -4.24
N ASN A 53 9.24 -29.25 -5.23
CA ASN A 53 9.95 -28.87 -6.46
C ASN A 53 10.31 -27.37 -6.53
N ALA A 54 9.55 -26.51 -5.86
CA ALA A 54 9.74 -25.06 -5.95
C ALA A 54 9.13 -24.31 -4.75
N THR A 55 9.60 -23.07 -4.55
CA THR A 55 8.98 -22.10 -3.66
C THR A 55 8.19 -21.08 -4.47
N GLY A 56 6.92 -20.89 -4.14
CA GLY A 56 6.05 -19.91 -4.78
C GLY A 56 6.43 -18.47 -4.43
N ASN A 57 5.60 -17.53 -4.87
CA ASN A 57 5.75 -16.11 -4.56
C ASN A 57 4.72 -15.64 -3.52
N LEU A 58 5.06 -14.57 -2.83
CA LEU A 58 4.14 -13.78 -2.01
C LEU A 58 3.71 -12.56 -2.82
N LEU A 59 2.41 -12.37 -2.96
CA LEU A 59 1.80 -11.18 -3.54
C LEU A 59 1.32 -10.30 -2.39
N VAL A 60 1.81 -9.07 -2.34
CA VAL A 60 1.52 -8.10 -1.28
C VAL A 60 0.73 -6.95 -1.89
N THR A 61 -0.55 -6.86 -1.55
CA THR A 61 -1.39 -5.72 -1.92
C THR A 61 -1.31 -4.68 -0.82
N VAL A 62 -0.96 -3.44 -1.16
CA VAL A 62 -0.93 -2.35 -0.19
C VAL A 62 -2.28 -1.66 -0.11
N GLU A 63 -2.70 -1.31 1.10
CA GLU A 63 -3.93 -0.57 1.34
C GLU A 63 -3.65 0.62 2.24
N LEU A 64 -4.14 1.80 1.87
CA LEU A 64 -3.98 2.99 2.70
C LEU A 64 -4.79 2.87 3.99
N SER A 65 -4.11 2.94 5.12
CA SER A 65 -4.74 3.08 6.44
C SER A 65 -4.95 4.55 6.76
N VAL A 66 -6.22 4.95 6.91
CA VAL A 66 -6.60 6.32 7.22
C VAL A 66 -6.86 6.45 8.72
N PRO A 67 -6.15 7.34 9.45
CA PRO A 67 -6.38 7.54 10.87
C PRO A 67 -7.78 8.10 11.13
N THR A 68 -8.44 7.59 12.17
CA THR A 68 -9.79 8.01 12.57
C THR A 68 -9.81 9.29 13.41
N HIS A 69 -8.69 9.63 14.04
CA HIS A 69 -8.55 10.82 14.89
C HIS A 69 -7.32 11.61 14.45
N LEU A 70 -7.51 12.92 14.29
CA LEU A 70 -6.47 13.85 13.85
C LEU A 70 -6.46 15.08 14.75
N THR A 71 -5.27 15.51 15.16
CA THR A 71 -5.06 16.79 15.84
C THR A 71 -5.36 17.95 14.90
N ALA A 72 -5.54 19.16 15.45
CA ALA A 72 -5.73 20.37 14.64
C ALA A 72 -4.57 20.61 13.67
N GLU A 73 -3.34 20.35 14.11
CA GLU A 73 -2.12 20.48 13.30
C GLU A 73 -2.11 19.48 12.13
N GLN A 74 -2.44 18.22 12.39
CA GLN A 74 -2.49 17.19 11.35
C GLN A 74 -3.58 17.47 10.30
N LYS A 75 -4.76 17.94 10.74
CA LYS A 75 -5.83 18.37 9.80
C LYS A 75 -5.37 19.51 8.90
N LYS A 76 -4.66 20.50 9.47
CA LYS A 76 -4.13 21.62 8.70
C LYS A 76 -3.09 21.17 7.68
N ALA A 77 -2.21 20.23 8.04
CA ALA A 77 -1.21 19.68 7.12
C ALA A 77 -1.87 18.93 5.94
N LEU A 78 -2.90 18.12 6.22
CA LEU A 78 -3.60 17.36 5.16
C LEU A 78 -4.42 18.24 4.21
N ALA A 79 -4.88 19.42 4.66
CA ALA A 79 -5.63 20.34 3.80
C ALA A 79 -4.85 20.75 2.54
N GLY A 80 -3.52 20.85 2.63
CA GLY A 80 -2.66 21.16 1.47
C GLY A 80 -2.53 20.04 0.44
N LEU A 81 -2.89 18.80 0.79
CA LEU A 81 -2.86 17.64 -0.10
C LEU A 81 -4.24 17.34 -0.73
N SER A 82 -5.28 18.07 -0.36
CA SER A 82 -6.64 17.81 -0.83
C SER A 82 -6.80 18.30 -2.27
N ASP A 83 -7.01 17.37 -3.19
CA ASP A 83 -7.43 17.66 -4.56
C ASP A 83 -8.97 17.44 -4.68
N PRO A 84 -9.76 18.50 -4.92
CA PRO A 84 -11.21 18.37 -5.09
C PRO A 84 -11.61 17.61 -6.37
N ASN A 85 -10.73 17.53 -7.36
CA ASN A 85 -11.05 17.07 -8.71
C ASN A 85 -10.81 15.57 -8.94
N VAL A 86 -10.38 14.82 -7.91
CA VAL A 86 -10.10 13.38 -8.04
C VAL A 86 -11.32 12.55 -8.49
N ARG A 87 -12.54 13.11 -8.35
CA ARG A 87 -13.81 12.47 -8.75
C ARG A 87 -14.34 12.94 -10.10
N ASP A 88 -13.69 13.89 -10.77
CA ASP A 88 -14.19 14.48 -12.01
C ASP A 88 -14.43 13.44 -13.10
N HIS A 89 -13.58 12.41 -13.15
CA HIS A 89 -13.70 11.30 -14.10
C HIS A 89 -15.06 10.58 -14.05
N LEU A 90 -15.79 10.65 -12.92
CA LEU A 90 -17.11 10.05 -12.75
C LEU A 90 -18.23 10.84 -13.44
N PHE A 91 -18.04 12.15 -13.64
CA PHE A 91 -19.11 13.06 -14.10
C PHE A 91 -18.94 13.53 -15.55
N LYS A 92 -17.84 13.17 -16.22
CA LYS A 92 -17.55 13.58 -17.62
C LYS A 92 -18.54 13.04 -18.66
N ASN A 93 -19.27 11.97 -18.35
CA ASN A 93 -20.23 11.32 -19.27
C ASN A 93 -21.70 11.53 -18.84
N ALA A 94 -21.96 12.43 -17.88
CA ALA A 94 -23.31 12.67 -17.35
C ALA A 94 -24.09 13.76 -18.14
N GLN A 95 -23.67 14.09 -19.36
CA GLN A 95 -24.36 15.00 -20.29
C GLN A 95 -24.56 14.34 -21.65
#